data_AF-A0A8T7EN82-F1
#
_entry.id   AF-A0A8T7EN82-F1
#
_cell.length_a   1.000
_cell.length_b   1.000
_cell.length_c   1.000
_cell.angle_alpha   90.00
_cell.angle_beta   90.00
_cell.angle_gamma   90.00
#
_symmetry.space_group_name_H-M   'P 1'
#
loop_
_entity.id
_entity.type
_entity.pdbx_description
1 polymer ?
#
loop_
_entity_poly.entity_id
_entity_poly.type
_entity_poly.pdbx_seq_one_letter_code
_entity_poly.pdbx_strand_id
1 'polypeptide(L)'
;MYDFWHDAEYPDGKNYGGVNDRIISELLERARREPNALNRKNLYFDFQREFLERAVAVPLYYPLYSYATTARVENVQLGYLGKASDRFVSIADWTLAD
;
A
#
# COMPACT_ATOMS: atom_id res chain seq x y z
N MET A 1 2.82 0.35 -5.10
CA MET A 1 3.52 1.46 -5.78
C MET A 1 3.93 1.03 -7.18
N TYR A 2 4.83 0.04 -7.32
CA TYR A 2 5.24 -0.49 -8.63
C TYR A 2 4.04 -0.85 -9.54
N ASP A 3 3.17 -1.76 -9.10
CA ASP A 3 2.00 -2.22 -9.89
C ASP A 3 1.11 -1.08 -10.42
N PHE A 4 1.06 0.05 -9.71
CA PHE A 4 0.14 1.15 -10.00
C PHE A 4 0.77 2.26 -10.83
N TRP A 5 2.09 2.44 -10.76
CA TRP A 5 2.75 3.66 -11.25
C TRP A 5 3.97 3.39 -12.15
N HIS A 6 4.37 2.13 -12.33
CA HIS A 6 5.43 1.75 -13.27
C HIS A 6 4.85 1.59 -14.69
N ASP A 7 5.61 1.98 -15.72
CA ASP A 7 5.16 1.98 -17.12
C ASP A 7 4.80 0.58 -17.65
N ALA A 8 5.58 -0.44 -17.28
CA ALA A 8 5.36 -1.85 -17.64
C ALA A 8 4.02 -2.44 -17.15
N GLU A 9 3.30 -1.75 -16.26
CA GLU A 9 2.01 -2.20 -15.73
C GLU A 9 0.82 -1.61 -16.54
N TYR A 10 1.09 -1.07 -17.73
CA TYR A 10 0.11 -0.62 -18.71
C TYR A 10 0.27 -1.39 -20.04
N PRO A 11 -0.83 -1.75 -20.75
CA PRO A 11 -2.23 -1.51 -20.40
C PRO A 11 -2.86 -2.60 -19.52
N ASP A 12 -2.20 -3.76 -19.39
CA ASP A 12 -2.81 -4.97 -18.82
C ASP A 12 -2.61 -5.14 -17.31
N GLY A 13 -1.86 -4.24 -16.66
CA GLY A 13 -1.60 -4.23 -15.22
C GLY A 13 -2.51 -3.27 -14.43
N LYS A 14 -2.02 -2.77 -13.29
CA LYS A 14 -2.81 -1.84 -12.43
C LYS A 14 -2.49 -0.36 -12.67
N ASN A 15 -1.65 -0.04 -13.65
CA ASN A 15 -1.38 1.35 -14.04
C ASN A 15 -2.52 1.90 -14.93
N TYR A 16 -3.71 2.02 -14.36
CA TYR A 16 -4.91 2.47 -15.09
C TYR A 16 -4.80 3.94 -15.54
N GLY A 17 -3.98 4.74 -14.88
CA GLY A 17 -3.72 6.13 -15.26
C GLY A 17 -2.81 6.28 -16.48
N GLY A 18 -2.17 5.21 -16.95
CA GLY A 18 -1.24 5.25 -18.08
C GLY A 18 0.02 6.06 -17.77
N VAL A 19 0.49 6.03 -16.53
CA VAL A 19 1.72 6.73 -16.13
C VAL A 19 2.89 6.18 -16.94
N ASN A 20 3.53 7.06 -17.71
CA ASN A 20 4.70 6.73 -18.52
C ASN A 20 5.79 7.79 -18.27
N ASP A 21 6.47 7.64 -17.14
CA ASP A 21 7.60 8.47 -16.75
C ASP A 21 8.80 7.60 -16.37
N ARG A 22 9.93 7.85 -17.04
CA ARG A 22 11.15 7.06 -16.86
C ARG A 22 11.74 7.20 -15.46
N ILE A 23 11.74 8.41 -14.89
CA ILE A 23 12.33 8.66 -13.57
C ILE A 23 11.52 7.93 -12.50
N ILE A 24 10.19 8.03 -12.58
CA ILE A 24 9.27 7.30 -11.69
C ILE A 24 9.52 5.78 -11.78
N SER A 25 9.57 5.24 -12.99
CA SER A 25 9.76 3.80 -13.23
C SER A 25 11.12 3.31 -12.72
N GLU A 26 12.20 4.04 -13.00
CA GLU A 26 13.55 3.74 -12.52
C GLU A 26 13.64 3.77 -10.98
N LEU A 27 13.03 4.77 -10.32
CA LEU A 27 13.02 4.87 -8.85
C LEU A 27 12.28 3.69 -8.21
N LEU A 28 11.13 3.32 -8.76
CA LEU A 28 10.34 2.18 -8.27
C LEU A 28 11.07 0.86 -8.46
N GLU A 29 11.72 0.65 -9.61
CA GLU A 29 12.45 -0.59 -9.88
C GLU A 29 13.70 -0.72 -9.02
N ARG A 30 14.46 0.36 -8.85
CA ARG A 30 15.60 0.40 -7.92
C ARG A 30 15.16 0.14 -6.49
N ALA A 31 14.08 0.80 -6.03
CA ALA A 31 13.56 0.60 -4.68
C ALA A 31 13.12 -0.86 -4.45
N ARG A 32 12.54 -1.52 -5.46
CA ARG A 32 12.12 -2.93 -5.40
C ARG A 32 13.30 -3.89 -5.25
N ARG A 33 14.43 -3.60 -5.90
CA ARG A 33 15.64 -4.44 -5.90
C ARG A 33 16.61 -4.13 -4.75
N GLU A 34 16.47 -3.01 -4.05
CA GLU A 34 17.40 -2.56 -3.01
C GLU A 34 17.25 -3.38 -1.71
N PRO A 35 18.26 -4.16 -1.29
CA PRO A 35 18.19 -4.96 -0.06
C PRO A 35 18.29 -4.11 1.21
N ASN A 36 19.08 -3.03 1.21
CA ASN A 36 19.28 -2.21 2.39
C ASN A 36 18.04 -1.35 2.68
N ALA A 37 17.47 -1.49 3.87
CA ALA A 37 16.23 -0.81 4.24
C ALA A 37 16.34 0.72 4.23
N LEU A 38 17.49 1.29 4.61
CA LEU A 38 17.70 2.73 4.63
C LEU A 38 17.81 3.30 3.21
N ASN A 39 18.57 2.63 2.34
CA ASN A 39 18.67 3.02 0.93
C ASN A 39 17.32 2.90 0.22
N ARG A 40 16.59 1.79 0.47
CA ARG A 40 15.25 1.57 -0.09
C ARG A 40 14.27 2.65 0.35
N LYS A 41 14.34 3.08 1.62
CA LYS A 41 13.53 4.19 2.14
C LYS A 41 13.83 5.49 1.40
N ASN A 42 15.10 5.81 1.17
CA ASN A 42 15.50 7.02 0.44
C ASN A 42 15.01 6.99 -1.02
N LEU A 43 15.11 5.85 -1.71
CA LEU A 43 14.57 5.70 -3.07
C LEU A 43 13.04 5.91 -3.11
N TYR A 44 12.31 5.42 -2.10
CA TYR A 44 10.87 5.68 -2.02
C TYR A 44 10.55 7.14 -1.70
N PHE A 45 11.38 7.86 -0.94
CA PHE A 45 11.22 9.30 -0.75
C PHE A 45 11.47 10.08 -2.04
N ASP A 46 12.51 9.73 -2.79
CA ASP A 46 12.77 10.35 -4.10
C ASP A 46 11.59 10.09 -5.06
N PHE A 47 11.06 8.87 -5.09
CA PHE A 47 9.83 8.57 -5.85
C PHE A 47 8.67 9.47 -5.41
N GLN A 48 8.43 9.62 -4.10
CA GLN A 48 7.34 10.46 -3.59
C GLN A 48 7.51 11.92 -3.99
N ARG A 49 8.74 12.45 -3.99
CA ARG A 49 9.02 13.81 -4.47
C ARG A 49 8.63 13.97 -5.94
N GLU A 50 9.15 13.11 -6.81
CA GLU A 50 8.85 13.17 -8.25
C GLU A 50 7.36 12.96 -8.54
N PHE A 51 6.71 12.07 -7.79
CA PHE A 51 5.28 11.79 -7.89
C PHE A 51 4.43 13.03 -7.63
N LEU A 52 4.81 13.81 -6.61
CA LEU A 52 4.15 15.07 -6.26
C LEU A 52 4.46 16.17 -7.27
N GLU A 53 5.73 16.33 -7.66
CA GLU A 53 6.16 17.35 -8.63
C GLU A 53 5.47 17.20 -10.00
N ARG A 54 5.22 15.95 -10.42
CA ARG A 54 4.51 15.63 -11.67
C ARG A 54 3.00 15.58 -11.54
N ALA A 55 2.47 15.73 -10.33
CA ALA A 55 1.05 15.57 -10.04
C ALA A 55 0.47 14.25 -10.59
N VAL A 56 1.21 13.13 -10.44
CA VAL A 56 0.85 11.82 -11.01
C VAL A 56 -0.54 11.36 -10.53
N ALA A 57 -0.84 11.57 -9.25
CA ALA A 57 -2.18 11.48 -8.70
C ALA A 57 -2.30 12.39 -7.47
N VAL A 58 -3.54 12.62 -7.02
CA VAL A 58 -3.84 13.37 -5.79
C VAL A 58 -4.31 12.39 -4.71
N PRO A 59 -3.46 12.01 -3.73
CA PRO A 59 -3.91 11.23 -2.59
C PRO A 59 -4.95 12.02 -1.78
N LEU A 60 -6.12 11.42 -1.54
CA LEU A 60 -7.21 12.10 -0.83
C LEU A 60 -7.17 11.84 0.68
N TYR A 61 -7.14 10.56 1.08
CA TYR A 61 -7.12 10.15 2.49
C TYR A 61 -6.73 8.67 2.62
N TYR A 62 -6.40 8.26 3.83
CA TYR A 62 -6.33 6.84 4.22
C TYR A 62 -7.63 6.45 4.92
N PRO A 63 -8.35 5.41 4.47
CA PRO A 63 -9.62 5.04 5.07
C PRO A 63 -9.42 4.51 6.49
N LEU A 64 -10.17 5.06 7.44
CA LEU A 64 -10.33 4.47 8.76
C LEU A 64 -11.50 3.48 8.68
N TYR A 65 -11.24 2.22 9.00
CA TYR A 65 -12.26 1.18 9.01
C TYR A 65 -12.85 1.03 10.40
N SER A 66 -14.18 1.10 10.48
CA SER A 66 -14.93 0.65 11.65
C SER A 66 -15.34 -0.80 11.44
N TYR A 67 -14.97 -1.69 12.36
CA TYR A 67 -15.36 -3.10 12.34
C TYR A 67 -16.21 -3.39 13.57
N ALA A 68 -17.47 -3.74 13.34
CA ALA A 68 -18.39 -4.10 14.40
C ALA A 68 -18.30 -5.60 14.68
N THR A 69 -18.23 -5.94 15.97
CA THR A 69 -18.34 -7.31 16.46
C THR A 69 -19.36 -7.35 17.60
N THR A 70 -19.79 -8.55 17.99
CA THR A 70 -20.55 -8.74 19.22
C THR A 70 -19.65 -8.49 20.43
N ALA A 71 -20.20 -7.93 21.51
CA ALA A 71 -19.48 -7.71 22.77
C ALA A 71 -18.95 -9.01 23.41
N ARG A 72 -19.42 -10.17 22.94
CA ARG A 72 -18.92 -11.49 23.38
C ARG A 72 -17.60 -11.88 22.76
N VAL A 73 -17.18 -11.25 21.66
CA VAL A 73 -15.91 -11.58 21.00
C VAL A 73 -14.86 -10.59 21.50
N GLU A 74 -13.85 -11.13 22.17
CA GLU A 74 -12.75 -10.37 22.74
C GLU A 74 -11.48 -10.51 21.88
N ASN A 75 -10.48 -9.69 22.19
CA ASN A 75 -9.16 -9.72 21.54
C ASN A 75 -9.16 -9.46 20.02
N VAL A 76 -10.20 -8.83 19.50
CA VAL A 76 -10.24 -8.39 18.10
C VAL A 76 -9.25 -7.26 17.89
N GLN A 77 -8.16 -7.55 17.18
CA GLN A 77 -7.17 -6.55 16.76
C GLN A 77 -7.24 -6.35 15.25
N LEU A 78 -7.53 -5.11 14.83
CA LEU A 78 -7.48 -4.71 13.43
C LEU A 78 -6.11 -4.11 13.14
N GLY A 79 -5.36 -4.76 12.24
CA GLY A 79 -4.13 -4.20 11.68
C GLY A 79 -4.42 -3.33 10.46
N TYR A 80 -3.42 -3.22 9.57
CA TYR A 80 -3.62 -2.66 8.24
C TYR A 80 -4.61 -3.51 7.44
N LEU A 81 -5.64 -2.88 6.87
CA LEU A 81 -6.66 -3.54 6.05
C LEU A 81 -6.48 -3.15 4.58
N GLY A 82 -5.70 -3.95 3.85
CA GLY A 82 -5.48 -3.76 2.40
C GLY A 82 -6.52 -4.48 1.55
N LYS A 83 -7.12 -5.57 2.05
CA LYS A 83 -8.21 -6.32 1.43
C LYS A 83 -9.23 -6.75 2.48
N ALA A 84 -10.44 -7.08 2.04
CA ALA A 84 -11.55 -7.42 2.94
C ALA A 84 -11.24 -8.58 3.90
N SER A 85 -10.40 -9.55 3.50
CA SER A 85 -10.02 -10.67 4.36
C SER A 85 -9.01 -10.31 5.46
N ASP A 86 -8.33 -9.18 5.38
CA ASP A 86 -7.31 -8.78 6.37
C ASP A 86 -7.91 -8.55 7.77
N ARG A 87 -9.23 -8.31 7.86
CA ARG A 87 -9.95 -8.19 9.15
C ARG A 87 -9.91 -9.46 10.00
N PHE A 88 -9.52 -10.60 9.42
CA PHE A 88 -9.40 -11.88 10.10
C PHE A 88 -7.95 -12.30 10.35
N VAL A 89 -6.96 -11.42 10.15
CA VAL A 89 -5.54 -11.75 10.38
C VAL A 89 -5.27 -12.16 11.83
N SER A 90 -5.99 -11.58 12.79
CA SER A 90 -5.89 -11.89 14.23
C SER A 90 -6.90 -12.94 14.71
N ILE A 91 -7.64 -13.62 13.81
CA ILE A 91 -8.76 -14.49 14.22
C ILE A 91 -8.35 -15.63 15.17
N ALA A 92 -7.10 -16.08 15.09
CA ALA A 92 -6.57 -17.11 15.98
C ALA A 92 -6.45 -16.66 17.44
N ASP A 93 -6.39 -15.35 17.67
CA ASP A 93 -6.30 -14.74 19.00
C ASP A 93 -7.68 -14.37 19.57
N TRP A 94 -8.75 -14.53 18.78
CA TRP A 94 -10.09 -14.16 19.22
C TRP A 94 -10.62 -15.17 20.21
N THR A 95 -11.24 -14.66 21.28
CA THR A 95 -11.85 -15.45 22.34
C THR A 95 -13.31 -15.08 22.51
N LEU A 96 -14.08 -15.98 23.14
CA LEU A 96 -15.42 -15.66 23.60
C LEU A 96 -15.33 -15.30 25.08
N ALA A 97 -15.98 -14.20 25.46
CA ALA A 97 -16.25 -13.88 26.86
C ALA A 97 -17.11 -14.98 27.50
N ASP A 98 -16.83 -15.28 28.77
CA ASP A 98 -17.57 -16.28 29.57
C ASP A 98 -19.05 -15.92 29.77
#